data_AF-A0A538IZW1-F1
#
_entry.id   AF-A0A538IZW1-F1
#
_cell.length_a   1.000
_cell.length_b   1.000
_cell.length_c   1.000
_cell.angle_alpha   90.00
_cell.angle_beta   90.00
_cell.angle_gamma   90.00
#
_symmetry.space_group_name_H-M   'P 1'
#
loop_
_entity.id
_entity.type
_entity.pdbx_description
1 polymer ?
#
loop_
_entity_poly.entity_id
_entity_poly.type
_entity_poly.pdbx_seq_one_letter_code
_entity_poly.pdbx_strand_id
1 'polypeptide(L)'
;MPVCSVCGRESPAGFEFCGACGARFDLEVPVLREVRKRVTVCFCDVSGSTALGERLDPESLRRMMARYFQVMRQVVERHEGTVEKFIGDAVMAVFGVPVLHEDDALRAVRAAAEMREVLGELNEELERNYGTRLALRIGLDTGEVVAGTEERLVTGDAVNVAARLEQAAQPDEILVGEETLRLCRHAVEAEPLEPLALKGKSERISAYRLIAVAAGSDPVRWRLEAPMVGRERQRRLLADAWERVCLERSCQLFTLLGPAGVGKSRLASEFLAAVEDATVLRGRCLSYGEGITYWPVAEMLKQLLGVEAQARLAEFALAQAEVVALGALLGEEAGLTSTEEIAWAVRKLLETEAATRPLVCLFDDVHWGEETFFDLVEHVADLSREG
;
A
#
# COMPACT_ATOMS: atom_id res chain seq x y z
N MET A 1 31.29 -17.41 29.66
CA MET A 1 30.50 -16.19 29.93
C MET A 1 29.82 -15.80 28.63
N PRO A 2 28.55 -15.39 28.61
CA PRO A 2 27.96 -14.79 27.40
C PRO A 2 28.74 -13.53 27.00
N VAL A 3 28.93 -13.35 25.70
CA VAL A 3 29.49 -12.13 25.10
C VAL A 3 28.32 -11.32 24.54
N CYS A 4 28.27 -10.02 24.83
CA CYS A 4 27.22 -9.15 24.29
C CYS A 4 27.39 -8.96 22.78
N SER A 5 26.35 -9.26 22.00
CA SER A 5 26.30 -9.05 20.55
C SER A 5 26.47 -7.58 20.14
N VAL A 6 26.03 -6.64 20.98
CA VAL A 6 26.05 -5.20 20.70
C VAL A 6 27.41 -4.55 21.00
N CYS A 7 28.10 -4.96 22.08
CA CYS A 7 29.32 -4.29 22.55
C CYS A 7 30.57 -5.19 22.68
N GLY A 8 30.47 -6.48 22.32
CA GLY A 8 31.58 -7.42 22.32
C GLY A 8 32.16 -7.77 23.71
N ARG A 9 31.56 -7.26 24.80
CA ARG A 9 32.05 -7.48 26.17
C ARG A 9 31.40 -8.70 26.83
N GLU A 10 32.21 -9.48 27.54
CA GLU A 10 31.73 -10.59 28.38
C GLU A 10 30.85 -10.10 29.54
N SER A 11 29.86 -10.89 29.93
CA SER A 11 29.09 -10.69 31.17
C SER A 11 29.02 -11.96 32.01
N PRO A 12 28.83 -11.86 33.34
CA PRO A 12 28.62 -13.03 34.18
C PRO A 12 27.44 -13.87 33.71
N ALA A 13 27.51 -15.20 33.91
CA ALA A 13 26.39 -16.07 33.58
C ALA A 13 25.19 -15.78 34.51
N GLY A 14 23.98 -15.80 33.95
CA GLY A 14 22.73 -15.53 34.69
C GLY A 14 22.30 -14.06 34.73
N PHE A 15 22.96 -13.16 34.00
CA PHE A 15 22.50 -11.77 33.82
C PHE A 15 21.60 -11.65 32.59
N GLU A 16 20.41 -11.07 32.75
CA GLU A 16 19.48 -10.78 31.65
C GLU A 16 19.93 -9.59 30.78
N PHE A 17 20.76 -8.68 31.32
CA PHE A 17 21.21 -7.46 30.63
C PHE A 17 22.73 -7.27 30.73
N CYS A 18 23.34 -6.70 29.70
CA CYS A 18 24.75 -6.35 29.70
C CYS A 18 25.01 -5.12 30.56
N GLY A 19 25.69 -5.31 31.70
CA GLY A 19 26.04 -4.24 32.64
C GLY A 19 27.02 -3.18 32.13
N ALA A 20 27.36 -3.17 30.84
CA ALA A 20 28.20 -2.16 30.20
C ALA A 20 27.46 -1.30 29.15
N CYS A 21 26.35 -1.76 28.58
CA CYS A 21 25.60 -1.05 27.53
C CYS A 21 24.08 -1.16 27.63
N GLY A 22 23.52 -1.88 28.60
CA GLY A 22 22.08 -2.05 28.78
C GLY A 22 21.40 -3.00 27.80
N ALA A 23 22.08 -3.46 26.74
CA ALA A 23 21.52 -4.44 25.80
C ALA A 23 21.14 -5.75 26.50
N ARG A 24 19.96 -6.30 26.18
CA ARG A 24 19.46 -7.54 26.78
C ARG A 24 20.18 -8.76 26.18
N PHE A 25 20.41 -9.79 26.99
CA PHE A 25 20.83 -11.10 26.54
C PHE A 25 19.58 -11.92 26.25
N ASP A 26 19.12 -11.92 25.00
CA ASP A 26 17.84 -12.51 24.63
C ASP A 26 17.84 -14.05 24.73
N LEU A 27 17.48 -14.54 25.90
CA LEU A 27 17.02 -15.91 26.16
C LEU A 27 15.56 -16.11 25.73
N GLU A 28 15.21 -15.61 24.55
CA GLU A 28 14.02 -16.01 23.80
C GLU A 28 14.33 -15.82 22.31
N VAL A 29 14.77 -16.90 21.64
CA VAL A 29 14.51 -17.02 20.20
C VAL A 29 12.99 -16.90 20.07
N PRO A 30 12.45 -15.97 19.28
CA PRO A 30 11.01 -15.80 19.17
C PRO A 30 10.44 -17.08 18.58
N VAL A 31 9.85 -17.93 19.44
CA VAL A 31 9.11 -19.11 19.01
C VAL A 31 8.00 -18.59 18.12
N LEU A 32 8.15 -18.79 16.81
CA LEU A 32 7.20 -18.36 15.79
C LEU A 32 5.86 -19.03 16.07
N ARG A 33 5.03 -18.36 16.86
CA ARG A 33 3.69 -18.83 17.18
C ARG A 33 2.96 -18.98 15.86
N GLU A 34 2.35 -20.13 15.64
CA GLU A 34 1.50 -20.39 14.49
C GLU A 34 0.30 -19.43 14.52
N VAL A 35 0.46 -18.27 13.89
CA VAL A 35 -0.60 -17.27 13.76
C VAL A 35 -1.33 -17.56 12.48
N ARG A 36 -2.65 -17.80 12.60
CA ARG A 36 -3.53 -17.76 11.45
C ARG A 36 -3.61 -16.33 10.95
N LYS A 37 -2.97 -16.06 9.82
CA LYS A 37 -3.13 -14.80 9.09
C LYS A 37 -4.11 -15.02 7.94
N ARG A 38 -4.85 -13.98 7.61
CA ARG A 38 -5.64 -13.94 6.39
C ARG A 38 -4.80 -13.25 5.31
N VAL A 39 -4.56 -13.94 4.20
CA VAL A 39 -3.62 -13.50 3.16
C VAL A 39 -4.24 -13.68 1.78
N THR A 40 -3.75 -12.93 0.79
CA THR A 40 -4.04 -13.20 -0.62
C THR A 40 -2.83 -13.85 -1.26
N VAL A 41 -3.04 -14.99 -1.90
CA VAL A 41 -1.99 -15.77 -2.58
C VAL A 41 -2.15 -15.55 -4.08
N CYS A 42 -1.04 -15.29 -4.77
CA CYS A 42 -0.98 -15.16 -6.22
C CYS A 42 0.01 -16.20 -6.77
N PHE A 43 -0.46 -17.05 -7.69
CA PHE A 43 0.39 -17.89 -8.54
C PHE A 43 0.43 -17.30 -9.94
N CYS A 44 1.63 -17.16 -10.52
CA CYS A 44 1.86 -16.62 -11.85
C CYS A 44 2.84 -17.52 -12.60
N ASP A 45 2.38 -18.16 -13.67
CA ASP A 45 3.10 -19.22 -14.40
C ASP A 45 3.28 -18.91 -15.89
N VAL A 46 4.33 -19.49 -16.52
CA VAL A 46 4.69 -19.23 -17.92
C VAL A 46 4.10 -20.29 -18.84
N SER A 47 3.00 -19.94 -19.51
CA SER A 47 2.30 -20.82 -20.43
C SER A 47 3.22 -21.40 -21.52
N GLY A 48 3.44 -22.72 -21.47
CA GLY A 48 4.20 -23.45 -22.49
C GLY A 48 5.72 -23.44 -22.31
N SER A 49 6.22 -23.04 -21.15
CA SER A 49 7.65 -23.06 -20.76
C SER A 49 8.42 -24.34 -21.16
N THR A 50 7.82 -25.52 -20.96
CA THR A 50 8.43 -26.81 -21.34
C THR A 50 8.75 -26.86 -22.83
N ALA A 51 7.84 -26.35 -23.67
CA ALA A 51 8.03 -26.27 -25.12
C ALA A 51 8.96 -25.11 -25.53
N LEU A 52 9.25 -24.11 -24.68
CA LEU A 52 10.41 -23.23 -24.89
C LEU A 52 11.72 -23.95 -24.60
N GLY A 53 11.78 -24.77 -23.56
CA GLY A 53 12.97 -25.53 -23.18
C GLY A 53 13.44 -26.57 -24.19
N GLU A 54 12.55 -27.03 -25.08
CA GLU A 54 12.89 -27.89 -26.23
C GLU A 54 13.38 -27.10 -27.46
N ARG A 55 13.14 -25.78 -27.52
CA ARG A 55 13.44 -24.92 -28.69
C ARG A 55 14.65 -24.00 -28.48
N LEU A 56 14.92 -23.58 -27.25
CA LEU A 56 16.04 -22.72 -26.89
C LEU A 56 17.20 -23.53 -26.33
N ASP A 57 18.43 -23.02 -26.47
CA ASP A 57 19.56 -23.57 -25.72
C ASP A 57 19.40 -23.31 -24.21
N PRO A 58 19.96 -24.17 -23.33
CA PRO A 58 19.79 -24.02 -21.88
C PRO A 58 20.34 -22.72 -21.27
N GLU A 59 21.33 -22.06 -21.89
CA GLU A 59 21.89 -20.81 -21.38
C GLU A 59 21.00 -19.61 -21.75
N SER A 60 20.44 -19.60 -22.95
CA SER A 60 19.44 -18.61 -23.38
C SER A 60 18.13 -18.76 -22.62
N LEU A 61 17.62 -19.99 -22.44
CA LEU A 61 16.46 -20.26 -21.59
C LEU A 61 16.69 -19.76 -20.15
N ARG A 62 17.86 -20.07 -19.57
CA ARG A 62 18.21 -19.62 -18.21
C ARG A 62 18.29 -18.09 -18.10
N ARG A 63 18.85 -17.40 -19.10
CA ARG A 63 18.91 -15.93 -19.14
C ARG A 63 17.53 -15.31 -19.28
N MET A 64 16.69 -15.84 -20.17
CA MET A 64 15.29 -15.43 -20.35
C MET A 64 14.48 -15.58 -19.05
N MET A 65 14.53 -16.76 -18.41
CA MET A 65 13.81 -17.00 -17.17
C MET A 65 14.33 -16.15 -16.00
N ALA A 66 15.65 -15.92 -15.90
CA ALA A 66 16.21 -15.01 -14.89
C ALA A 66 15.73 -13.57 -15.08
N ARG A 67 15.65 -13.08 -16.33
CA ARG A 67 15.11 -11.76 -16.67
C ARG A 67 13.63 -11.65 -16.33
N TYR A 68 12.83 -12.67 -16.69
CA TYR A 68 11.42 -12.79 -16.33
C TYR A 68 11.20 -12.73 -14.81
N PHE A 69 11.91 -13.56 -14.03
CA PHE A 69 11.77 -13.58 -12.58
C PHE A 69 12.17 -12.26 -11.92
N GLN A 70 13.21 -11.58 -12.42
CA GLN A 70 13.59 -10.25 -11.94
C GLN A 70 12.44 -9.25 -12.11
N VAL A 71 11.82 -9.22 -13.30
CA VAL A 71 10.73 -8.29 -13.61
C VAL A 71 9.47 -8.61 -12.79
N MET A 72 9.04 -9.87 -12.74
CA MET A 72 7.87 -10.27 -11.94
C MET A 72 8.07 -10.00 -10.45
N ARG A 73 9.27 -10.26 -9.90
CA ARG A 73 9.60 -9.95 -8.51
C ARG A 73 9.47 -8.46 -8.22
N GLN A 74 9.99 -7.60 -9.10
CA GLN A 74 9.88 -6.15 -8.94
C GLN A 74 8.42 -5.66 -8.94
N VAL A 75 7.53 -6.28 -9.72
CA VAL A 75 6.08 -5.98 -9.65
C VAL A 75 5.50 -6.40 -8.29
N VAL A 76 5.79 -7.60 -7.80
CA VAL A 76 5.31 -8.07 -6.47
C VAL A 76 5.77 -7.13 -5.35
N GLU A 77 7.05 -6.77 -5.34
CA GLU A 77 7.65 -5.93 -4.31
C GLU A 77 7.11 -4.48 -4.38
N ARG A 78 6.82 -3.94 -5.57
CA ARG A 78 6.16 -2.62 -5.73
C ARG A 78 4.78 -2.53 -5.10
N HIS A 79 4.03 -3.63 -5.05
CA HIS A 79 2.70 -3.69 -4.41
C HIS A 79 2.74 -4.16 -2.95
N GLU A 80 3.94 -4.23 -2.35
CA GLU A 80 4.23 -4.70 -0.98
C GLU A 80 3.88 -6.19 -0.74
N GLY A 81 3.91 -7.00 -1.80
CA GLY A 81 3.84 -8.46 -1.70
C GLY A 81 5.20 -9.08 -1.39
N THR A 82 5.18 -10.28 -0.79
CA THR A 82 6.37 -11.13 -0.59
C THR A 82 6.40 -12.24 -1.63
N VAL A 83 7.50 -12.40 -2.36
CA VAL A 83 7.74 -13.61 -3.18
C VAL A 83 8.23 -14.74 -2.28
N GLU A 84 7.39 -15.74 -2.03
CA GLU A 84 7.68 -16.90 -1.18
C GLU A 84 8.72 -17.81 -1.84
N LYS A 85 8.52 -18.14 -3.12
CA LYS A 85 9.36 -19.10 -3.87
C LYS A 85 9.08 -19.10 -5.37
N PHE A 86 10.06 -19.61 -6.12
CA PHE A 86 9.93 -20.00 -7.52
C PHE A 86 9.82 -21.54 -7.60
N ILE A 87 8.89 -22.06 -8.39
CA ILE A 87 8.66 -23.50 -8.58
C ILE A 87 8.77 -23.81 -10.08
N GLY A 88 9.96 -24.16 -10.53
CA GLY A 88 10.26 -24.27 -11.96
C GLY A 88 10.22 -22.88 -12.61
N ASP A 89 9.14 -22.62 -13.34
CA ASP A 89 8.76 -21.40 -14.03
C ASP A 89 7.68 -20.57 -13.29
N ALA A 90 6.97 -21.16 -12.34
CA ALA A 90 5.93 -20.49 -11.57
C ALA A 90 6.51 -19.59 -10.46
N VAL A 91 5.95 -18.38 -10.33
CA VAL A 91 6.16 -17.44 -9.22
C VAL A 91 5.01 -17.60 -8.21
N MET A 92 5.34 -17.80 -6.94
CA MET A 92 4.38 -17.77 -5.83
C MET A 92 4.60 -16.52 -4.98
N ALA A 93 3.59 -15.66 -4.91
CA ALA A 93 3.58 -14.42 -4.13
C ALA A 93 2.45 -14.40 -3.09
N VAL A 94 2.67 -13.65 -2.00
CA VAL A 94 1.78 -13.56 -0.83
C VAL A 94 1.65 -12.10 -0.40
N PHE A 95 0.41 -11.65 -0.21
CA PHE A 95 0.06 -10.33 0.31
C PHE A 95 -0.61 -10.51 1.68
N GLY A 96 -0.16 -9.75 2.68
CA GLY A 96 -0.56 -9.90 4.09
C GLY A 96 0.47 -10.55 5.02
N VAL A 97 1.68 -10.84 4.51
CA VAL A 97 2.84 -11.29 5.32
C VAL A 97 4.14 -10.76 4.70
N PRO A 98 5.13 -10.27 5.50
CA PRO A 98 5.12 -10.14 6.96
C PRO A 98 4.16 -9.07 7.49
N VAL A 99 3.98 -7.96 6.77
CA VAL A 99 3.04 -6.88 7.08
C VAL A 99 1.65 -7.21 6.53
N LEU A 100 0.58 -6.74 7.19
CA LEU A 100 -0.82 -6.97 6.83
C LEU A 100 -1.54 -5.64 6.55
N HIS A 101 -2.29 -5.57 5.46
CA HIS A 101 -3.04 -4.39 5.02
C HIS A 101 -4.51 -4.70 4.80
N GLU A 102 -5.39 -3.71 4.95
CA GLU A 102 -6.82 -3.89 4.67
C GLU A 102 -7.15 -4.08 3.18
N ASP A 103 -6.20 -3.74 2.30
CA ASP A 103 -6.31 -3.77 0.85
C ASP A 103 -5.41 -4.82 0.16
N ASP A 104 -4.79 -5.75 0.88
CA ASP A 104 -3.91 -6.81 0.33
C ASP A 104 -4.54 -7.59 -0.85
N ALA A 105 -5.86 -7.79 -0.84
CA ALA A 105 -6.59 -8.43 -1.94
C ALA A 105 -6.70 -7.56 -3.21
N LEU A 106 -6.67 -6.23 -3.07
CA LEU A 106 -6.62 -5.28 -4.19
C LEU A 106 -5.18 -5.07 -4.66
N ARG A 107 -4.20 -5.02 -3.74
CA ARG A 107 -2.75 -5.01 -4.04
C ARG A 107 -2.35 -6.22 -4.88
N ALA A 108 -2.79 -7.42 -4.49
CA ALA A 108 -2.52 -8.65 -5.24
C ALA A 108 -3.09 -8.60 -6.68
N VAL A 109 -4.33 -8.11 -6.86
CA VAL A 109 -4.97 -8.00 -8.18
C VAL A 109 -4.34 -6.88 -9.03
N ARG A 110 -3.90 -5.77 -8.42
CA ARG A 110 -3.12 -4.72 -9.09
C ARG A 110 -1.77 -5.26 -9.57
N ALA A 111 -1.04 -5.97 -8.71
CA ALA A 111 0.21 -6.64 -9.08
C ALA A 111 0.01 -7.63 -10.24
N ALA A 112 -1.04 -8.45 -10.21
CA ALA A 112 -1.35 -9.40 -11.28
C ALA A 112 -1.65 -8.71 -12.63
N ALA A 113 -2.36 -7.57 -12.63
CA ALA A 113 -2.59 -6.77 -13.83
C ALA A 113 -1.27 -6.20 -14.38
N GLU A 114 -0.46 -5.58 -13.52
CA GLU A 114 0.83 -4.98 -13.88
C GLU A 114 1.84 -6.03 -14.36
N MET A 115 1.84 -7.26 -13.82
CA MET A 115 2.65 -8.37 -14.32
C MET A 115 2.40 -8.66 -15.80
N ARG A 116 1.13 -8.65 -16.21
CA ARG A 116 0.72 -8.89 -17.61
C ARG A 116 1.10 -7.72 -18.52
N GLU A 117 0.97 -6.49 -18.03
CA GLU A 117 1.36 -5.27 -18.76
C GLU A 117 2.87 -5.20 -18.98
N VAL A 118 3.67 -5.37 -17.92
CA VAL A 118 5.14 -5.33 -17.99
C VAL A 118 5.72 -6.57 -18.70
N LEU A 119 5.03 -7.73 -18.70
CA LEU A 119 5.41 -8.82 -19.62
C LEU A 119 5.16 -8.43 -21.08
N GLY A 120 4.15 -7.62 -21.38
CA GLY A 120 3.93 -7.05 -22.72
C GLY A 120 5.16 -6.31 -23.25
N GLU A 121 5.77 -5.47 -22.40
CA GLU A 121 7.03 -4.75 -22.69
C GLU A 121 8.22 -5.71 -22.78
N LEU A 122 8.40 -6.60 -21.80
CA LEU A 122 9.49 -7.58 -21.79
C LEU A 122 9.44 -8.49 -23.02
N ASN A 123 8.26 -8.83 -23.52
CA ASN A 123 8.09 -9.61 -24.74
C ASN A 123 8.64 -8.90 -26.00
N GLU A 124 8.78 -7.58 -26.00
CA GLU A 124 9.50 -6.88 -27.09
C GLU A 124 11.01 -7.09 -26.98
N GLU A 125 11.57 -7.17 -25.77
CA GLU A 125 12.98 -7.55 -25.53
C GLU A 125 13.21 -9.01 -25.93
N LEU A 126 12.31 -9.93 -25.53
CA LEU A 126 12.45 -11.37 -25.77
C LEU A 126 12.26 -11.75 -27.25
N GLU A 127 11.30 -11.14 -27.95
CA GLU A 127 11.10 -11.39 -29.39
C GLU A 127 12.34 -10.97 -30.21
N ARG A 128 12.94 -9.82 -29.89
CA ARG A 128 14.17 -9.34 -30.56
C ARG A 128 15.39 -10.21 -30.26
N ASN A 129 15.53 -10.69 -29.03
CA ASN A 129 16.73 -11.40 -28.58
C ASN A 129 16.68 -12.93 -28.82
N TYR A 130 15.48 -13.51 -28.85
CA TYR A 130 15.27 -14.97 -28.85
C TYR A 130 14.18 -15.46 -29.83
N GLY A 131 13.49 -14.57 -30.55
CA GLY A 131 12.44 -14.94 -31.51
C GLY A 131 11.23 -15.63 -30.86
N THR A 132 10.90 -15.25 -29.62
CA THR A 132 9.74 -15.81 -28.92
C THR A 132 9.17 -14.86 -27.86
N ARG A 133 7.86 -15.00 -27.62
CA ARG A 133 7.10 -14.33 -26.56
C ARG A 133 6.66 -15.35 -25.50
N LEU A 134 6.55 -14.88 -24.27
CA LEU A 134 5.93 -15.59 -23.15
C LEU A 134 4.48 -15.11 -22.98
N ALA A 135 3.64 -15.94 -22.38
CA ALA A 135 2.28 -15.58 -21.96
C ALA A 135 2.04 -16.10 -20.53
N LEU A 136 1.27 -15.36 -19.73
CA LEU A 136 1.05 -15.70 -18.32
C LEU A 136 -0.20 -16.56 -18.11
N ARG A 137 -0.21 -17.29 -17.01
CA ARG A 137 -1.41 -17.81 -16.36
C ARG A 137 -1.37 -17.35 -14.92
N ILE A 138 -2.38 -16.62 -14.46
CA ILE A 138 -2.38 -16.09 -13.09
C ILE A 138 -3.63 -16.55 -12.34
N GLY A 139 -3.44 -17.03 -11.11
CA GLY A 139 -4.51 -17.43 -10.20
C GLY A 139 -4.36 -16.76 -8.84
N LEU A 140 -5.43 -16.10 -8.37
CA LEU A 140 -5.48 -15.42 -7.07
C LEU A 140 -6.59 -15.96 -6.19
N ASP A 141 -6.31 -16.21 -4.90
CA ASP A 141 -7.34 -16.47 -3.89
C ASP A 141 -6.96 -15.94 -2.49
N THR A 142 -7.95 -15.66 -1.63
CA THR A 142 -7.77 -15.04 -0.31
C THR A 142 -8.38 -15.88 0.80
N GLY A 143 -7.58 -16.33 1.78
CA GLY A 143 -8.08 -17.16 2.88
C GLY A 143 -7.18 -17.18 4.12
N GLU A 144 -7.55 -18.00 5.11
CA GLU A 144 -6.69 -18.27 6.28
C GLU A 144 -5.51 -19.17 5.89
N VAL A 145 -4.31 -18.81 6.35
CA VAL A 145 -3.10 -19.61 6.26
C VAL A 145 -2.39 -19.62 7.61
N VAL A 146 -1.65 -20.68 7.89
CA VAL A 146 -0.78 -20.76 9.08
C VAL A 146 0.63 -20.29 8.72
N ALA A 147 1.06 -19.19 9.34
CA ALA A 147 2.43 -18.69 9.29
C ALA A 147 3.16 -19.05 10.59
N GLY A 148 4.29 -19.75 10.52
CA GLY A 148 4.96 -20.25 11.74
C GLY A 148 6.35 -20.89 11.63
N THR A 149 6.95 -21.05 10.45
CA THR A 149 8.35 -21.54 10.32
C THR A 149 9.08 -20.85 9.17
N GLU A 150 10.41 -20.71 9.30
CA GLU A 150 11.27 -19.96 8.37
C GLU A 150 11.33 -20.53 6.94
N GLU A 151 10.86 -21.77 6.71
CA GLU A 151 10.91 -22.43 5.39
C GLU A 151 9.54 -22.56 4.69
N ARG A 152 8.42 -22.37 5.40
CA ARG A 152 7.05 -22.62 4.88
C ARG A 152 6.05 -21.67 5.51
N LEU A 153 5.80 -20.53 4.85
CA LEU A 153 4.98 -19.45 5.38
C LEU A 153 3.49 -19.58 4.98
N VAL A 154 3.17 -20.48 4.05
CA VAL A 154 1.82 -20.62 3.50
C VAL A 154 1.37 -22.09 3.41
N THR A 155 0.56 -22.51 4.37
CA THR A 155 -0.32 -23.68 4.24
C THR A 155 -1.76 -23.29 4.56
N GLY A 156 -2.69 -23.66 3.67
CA GLY A 156 -4.10 -23.28 3.73
C GLY A 156 -4.82 -23.64 2.43
N ASP A 157 -6.16 -23.63 2.43
CA ASP A 157 -6.94 -24.00 1.24
C ASP A 157 -6.72 -22.99 0.10
N ALA A 158 -6.60 -21.71 0.41
CA ALA A 158 -6.36 -20.63 -0.57
C ALA A 158 -5.10 -20.83 -1.44
N VAL A 159 -4.04 -21.46 -0.91
CA VAL A 159 -2.85 -21.83 -1.71
C VAL A 159 -3.22 -22.83 -2.80
N ASN A 160 -4.03 -23.83 -2.45
CA ASN A 160 -4.49 -24.85 -3.38
C ASN A 160 -5.53 -24.29 -4.36
N VAL A 161 -6.36 -23.32 -3.95
CA VAL A 161 -7.33 -22.66 -4.83
C VAL A 161 -6.61 -21.76 -5.83
N ALA A 162 -5.73 -20.85 -5.39
CA ALA A 162 -4.96 -19.96 -6.25
C ALA A 162 -4.14 -20.73 -7.31
N ALA A 163 -3.43 -21.78 -6.92
CA ALA A 163 -2.69 -22.64 -7.86
C ALA A 163 -3.61 -23.38 -8.85
N ARG A 164 -4.84 -23.74 -8.46
CA ARG A 164 -5.82 -24.37 -9.36
C ARG A 164 -6.48 -23.36 -10.31
N LEU A 165 -6.60 -22.10 -9.90
CA LEU A 165 -7.07 -21.00 -10.75
C LEU A 165 -6.02 -20.67 -11.82
N GLU A 166 -4.73 -20.64 -11.47
CA GLU A 166 -3.63 -20.55 -12.45
C GLU A 166 -3.72 -21.70 -13.47
N GLN A 167 -3.80 -22.94 -12.99
CA GLN A 167 -3.83 -24.13 -13.87
C GLN A 167 -5.05 -24.18 -14.81
N ALA A 168 -6.13 -23.48 -14.47
CA ALA A 168 -7.33 -23.38 -15.30
C ALA A 168 -7.32 -22.18 -16.26
N ALA A 169 -6.49 -21.17 -15.99
CA ALA A 169 -6.37 -19.97 -16.82
C ALA A 169 -5.82 -20.30 -18.22
N GLN A 170 -6.37 -19.61 -19.22
CA GLN A 170 -5.81 -19.56 -20.57
C GLN A 170 -4.57 -18.64 -20.62
N PRO A 171 -3.78 -18.66 -21.71
CA PRO A 171 -2.67 -17.72 -21.88
C PRO A 171 -3.15 -16.25 -21.82
N ASP A 172 -2.43 -15.45 -21.03
CA ASP A 172 -2.69 -14.06 -20.64
C ASP A 172 -4.00 -13.81 -19.87
N GLU A 173 -4.63 -14.87 -19.37
CA GLU A 173 -5.78 -14.83 -18.48
C GLU A 173 -5.37 -14.77 -17.00
N ILE A 174 -6.13 -13.98 -16.23
CA ILE A 174 -5.96 -13.80 -14.78
C ILE A 174 -7.28 -14.20 -14.13
N LEU A 175 -7.26 -15.28 -13.34
CA LEU A 175 -8.43 -15.82 -12.64
C LEU A 175 -8.37 -15.47 -11.15
N VAL A 176 -9.51 -14.99 -10.65
CA VAL A 176 -9.69 -14.48 -9.28
C VAL A 176 -10.74 -15.35 -8.57
N GLY A 177 -10.41 -15.80 -7.36
CA GLY A 177 -11.32 -16.54 -6.48
C GLY A 177 -12.41 -15.65 -5.90
N GLU A 178 -13.55 -16.26 -5.54
CA GLU A 178 -14.73 -15.56 -5.01
C GLU A 178 -14.40 -14.67 -3.81
N GLU A 179 -13.52 -15.10 -2.91
CA GLU A 179 -13.20 -14.32 -1.71
C GLU A 179 -12.28 -13.13 -2.00
N THR A 180 -11.29 -13.29 -2.89
CA THR A 180 -10.47 -12.16 -3.36
C THR A 180 -11.37 -11.13 -4.03
N LEU A 181 -12.22 -11.56 -4.98
CA LEU A 181 -13.16 -10.66 -5.65
C LEU A 181 -14.12 -10.02 -4.63
N ARG A 182 -14.65 -10.74 -3.64
CA ARG A 182 -15.55 -10.17 -2.61
C ARG A 182 -14.91 -8.98 -1.87
N LEU A 183 -13.60 -8.99 -1.68
CA LEU A 183 -12.85 -7.90 -1.05
C LEU A 183 -12.54 -6.73 -2.01
N CYS A 184 -12.34 -7.00 -3.32
CA CYS A 184 -11.85 -6.02 -4.30
C CYS A 184 -12.78 -5.68 -5.50
N ARG A 185 -13.99 -6.26 -5.58
CA ARG A 185 -15.14 -6.05 -6.53
C ARG A 185 -15.61 -4.60 -6.80
N HIS A 186 -14.86 -3.65 -6.28
CA HIS A 186 -15.17 -2.23 -6.13
C HIS A 186 -14.17 -1.33 -6.87
N ALA A 187 -13.02 -1.91 -7.22
CA ALA A 187 -11.94 -1.36 -8.03
C ALA A 187 -11.50 -2.37 -9.10
N VAL A 188 -12.32 -3.39 -9.35
CA VAL A 188 -12.03 -4.55 -10.20
C VAL A 188 -13.29 -4.90 -11.00
N GLU A 189 -13.16 -4.93 -12.31
CA GLU A 189 -14.17 -5.46 -13.24
C GLU A 189 -13.79 -6.91 -13.57
N ALA A 190 -14.71 -7.85 -13.33
CA ALA A 190 -14.46 -9.27 -13.55
C ALA A 190 -15.71 -10.02 -14.05
N GLU A 191 -15.49 -10.94 -15.00
CA GLU A 191 -16.52 -11.77 -15.62
C GLU A 191 -16.63 -13.13 -14.89
N PRO A 192 -17.83 -13.57 -14.46
CA PRO A 192 -18.00 -14.88 -13.85
C PRO A 192 -17.86 -16.02 -14.88
N LEU A 193 -17.07 -17.04 -14.56
CA LEU A 193 -16.92 -18.24 -15.37
C LEU A 193 -17.86 -19.37 -14.92
N GLU A 194 -18.06 -20.38 -15.76
CA GLU A 194 -18.74 -21.60 -15.32
C GLU A 194 -17.95 -22.26 -14.17
N PRO A 195 -18.59 -22.61 -13.03
CA PRO A 195 -17.86 -23.07 -11.84
C PRO A 195 -16.97 -24.28 -12.12
N LEU A 196 -15.67 -24.14 -11.86
CA LEU A 196 -14.63 -25.02 -12.36
C LEU A 196 -14.65 -26.38 -11.65
N ALA A 197 -14.74 -27.46 -12.43
CA ALA A 197 -14.71 -28.84 -11.97
C ALA A 197 -13.26 -29.32 -11.73
N LEU A 198 -12.64 -28.81 -10.67
CA LEU A 198 -11.23 -29.04 -10.36
C LEU A 198 -10.98 -30.43 -9.76
N LYS A 199 -9.99 -31.16 -10.30
CA LYS A 199 -9.65 -32.53 -9.90
C LYS A 199 -9.42 -32.62 -8.38
N GLY A 200 -10.15 -33.52 -7.71
CA GLY A 200 -9.94 -33.83 -6.30
C GLY A 200 -10.68 -32.96 -5.27
N LYS A 201 -11.68 -32.15 -5.66
CA LYS A 201 -12.77 -31.72 -4.76
C LYS A 201 -14.12 -32.14 -5.35
N SER A 202 -15.13 -32.32 -4.49
CA SER A 202 -16.53 -32.54 -4.91
C SER A 202 -17.28 -31.25 -5.22
N GLU A 203 -16.82 -30.13 -4.64
CA GLU A 203 -17.36 -28.79 -4.84
C GLU A 203 -16.70 -28.14 -6.05
N ARG A 204 -17.50 -27.47 -6.88
CA ARG A 204 -17.00 -26.62 -7.97
C ARG A 204 -16.54 -25.29 -7.39
N ILE A 205 -15.47 -24.71 -7.91
CA ILE A 205 -14.97 -23.41 -7.45
C ILE A 205 -15.51 -22.30 -8.35
N SER A 206 -16.13 -21.29 -7.74
CA SER A 206 -16.47 -20.01 -8.36
C SER A 206 -15.18 -19.30 -8.78
N ALA A 207 -15.04 -19.02 -10.07
CA ALA A 207 -13.89 -18.35 -10.64
C ALA A 207 -14.33 -17.17 -11.50
N TYR A 208 -13.55 -16.09 -11.48
CA TYR A 208 -13.86 -14.85 -12.20
C TYR A 208 -12.65 -14.42 -13.02
N ARG A 209 -12.85 -14.14 -14.30
CA ARG A 209 -11.83 -13.57 -15.19
C ARG A 209 -11.68 -12.09 -14.89
N LEU A 210 -10.47 -11.64 -14.57
CA LEU A 210 -10.15 -10.21 -14.44
C LEU A 210 -10.19 -9.54 -15.82
N ILE A 211 -11.10 -8.57 -15.98
CA ILE A 211 -11.22 -7.74 -17.19
C ILE A 211 -10.35 -6.49 -17.02
N ALA A 212 -10.59 -5.69 -15.97
CA ALA A 212 -9.91 -4.43 -15.72
C ALA A 212 -9.75 -4.14 -14.22
N VAL A 213 -8.79 -3.26 -13.89
CA VAL A 213 -8.61 -2.69 -12.55
C VAL A 213 -8.82 -1.18 -12.65
N ALA A 214 -9.64 -0.61 -11.77
CA ALA A 214 -10.05 0.80 -11.84
C ALA A 214 -8.92 1.73 -11.40
N ALA A 215 -8.32 2.43 -12.36
CA ALA A 215 -7.29 3.45 -12.15
C ALA A 215 -7.78 4.54 -11.16
N GLY A 216 -6.89 4.96 -10.25
CA GLY A 216 -7.13 6.09 -9.34
C GLY A 216 -8.22 5.86 -8.26
N SER A 217 -8.70 4.64 -8.06
CA SER A 217 -9.68 4.34 -7.00
C SER A 217 -9.02 4.03 -5.65
N ASP A 218 -9.17 4.99 -4.73
CA ASP A 218 -8.88 4.89 -3.30
C ASP A 218 -9.84 3.87 -2.62
N PRO A 219 -9.36 2.85 -1.88
CA PRO A 219 -10.20 1.80 -1.30
C PRO A 219 -11.37 2.35 -0.47
N VAL A 220 -11.17 3.47 0.25
CA VAL A 220 -12.17 4.01 1.16
C VAL A 220 -13.44 4.48 0.43
N ARG A 221 -13.33 4.91 -0.83
CA ARG A 221 -14.42 5.62 -1.54
C ARG A 221 -15.71 4.82 -1.71
N TRP A 222 -15.65 3.49 -1.79
CA TRP A 222 -16.73 2.72 -2.43
C TRP A 222 -17.42 1.65 -1.58
N ARG A 223 -16.96 1.33 -0.37
CA ARG A 223 -17.64 0.36 0.53
C ARG A 223 -18.95 0.86 1.15
N LEU A 224 -19.42 2.03 0.72
CA LEU A 224 -20.14 2.98 1.57
C LEU A 224 -21.34 3.63 0.83
N GLU A 225 -22.24 2.81 0.28
CA GLU A 225 -23.49 3.26 -0.36
C GLU A 225 -24.68 3.33 0.63
N ALA A 226 -24.64 2.56 1.72
CA ALA A 226 -25.67 2.61 2.76
C ALA A 226 -25.67 3.97 3.47
N PRO A 227 -26.81 4.68 3.58
CA PRO A 227 -26.86 6.02 4.18
C PRO A 227 -26.47 5.94 5.67
N MET A 228 -25.60 6.85 6.14
CA MET A 228 -25.16 6.85 7.53
C MET A 228 -26.27 7.32 8.49
N VAL A 229 -26.89 6.38 9.19
CA VAL A 229 -27.98 6.60 10.17
C VAL A 229 -27.42 6.98 11.54
N GLY A 230 -28.07 7.92 12.24
CA GLY A 230 -27.76 8.30 13.62
C GLY A 230 -26.53 9.20 13.77
N ARG A 231 -26.20 9.95 12.70
CA ARG A 231 -25.03 10.83 12.60
C ARG A 231 -25.37 12.24 12.11
N GLU A 232 -26.66 12.59 12.14
CA GLU A 232 -27.22 13.83 11.59
C GLU A 232 -26.72 15.06 12.36
N ARG A 233 -26.24 14.90 13.60
CA ARG A 233 -25.56 15.97 14.36
C ARG A 233 -24.13 16.17 13.87
N GLN A 234 -23.35 15.10 13.73
CA GLN A 234 -21.96 15.16 13.29
C GLN A 234 -21.85 15.66 11.84
N ARG A 235 -22.73 15.18 10.95
CA ARG A 235 -22.81 15.64 9.56
C ARG A 235 -23.15 17.13 9.45
N ARG A 236 -24.07 17.64 10.29
CA ARG A 236 -24.31 19.09 10.40
C ARG A 236 -23.08 19.84 10.87
N LEU A 237 -22.44 19.45 11.97
CA LEU A 237 -21.24 20.15 12.46
C LEU A 237 -20.11 20.27 11.42
N LEU A 238 -19.97 19.29 10.51
CA LEU A 238 -19.02 19.37 9.39
C LEU A 238 -19.53 20.25 8.23
N ALA A 239 -20.83 20.23 7.91
CA ALA A 239 -21.44 21.14 6.94
C ALA A 239 -21.40 22.60 7.42
N ASP A 240 -21.80 22.85 8.67
CA ASP A 240 -21.74 24.14 9.38
C ASP A 240 -20.28 24.66 9.49
N ALA A 241 -19.27 23.78 9.38
CA ALA A 241 -17.85 24.15 9.30
C ALA A 241 -17.46 24.54 7.88
N TRP A 242 -17.84 23.72 6.89
CA TRP A 242 -17.56 23.97 5.48
C TRP A 242 -18.20 25.25 4.96
N GLU A 243 -19.45 25.52 5.33
CA GLU A 243 -20.13 26.77 4.99
C GLU A 243 -19.34 28.00 5.48
N ARG A 244 -18.69 27.91 6.65
CA ARG A 244 -17.81 28.98 7.16
C ARG A 244 -16.47 29.06 6.42
N VAL A 245 -15.84 27.94 6.05
CA VAL A 245 -14.67 27.95 5.15
C VAL A 245 -15.01 28.69 3.84
N CYS A 246 -16.17 28.43 3.25
CA CYS A 246 -16.59 29.06 1.99
C CYS A 246 -17.01 30.54 2.14
N LEU A 247 -17.76 30.89 3.19
CA LEU A 247 -18.30 32.25 3.38
C LEU A 247 -17.31 33.21 4.05
N GLU A 248 -16.60 32.76 5.09
CA GLU A 248 -15.67 33.58 5.88
C GLU A 248 -14.25 33.54 5.31
N ARG A 249 -13.94 32.55 4.46
CA ARG A 249 -12.58 32.23 3.96
C ARG A 249 -11.58 31.93 5.10
N SER A 250 -12.09 31.47 6.25
CA SER A 250 -11.34 31.22 7.49
C SER A 250 -10.89 29.76 7.64
N CYS A 251 -9.79 29.51 8.36
CA CYS A 251 -9.34 28.14 8.62
C CYS A 251 -10.14 27.43 9.74
N GLN A 252 -10.54 26.18 9.48
CA GLN A 252 -11.45 25.40 10.33
C GLN A 252 -10.87 24.01 10.65
N LEU A 253 -10.25 23.87 11.82
CA LEU A 253 -9.72 22.59 12.32
C LEU A 253 -10.79 21.78 13.08
N PHE A 254 -10.97 20.50 12.72
CA PHE A 254 -11.97 19.60 13.31
C PHE A 254 -11.42 18.16 13.49
N THR A 255 -11.51 17.62 14.70
CA THR A 255 -10.96 16.29 15.05
C THR A 255 -12.06 15.25 15.25
N LEU A 256 -12.03 14.16 14.47
CA LEU A 256 -13.02 13.07 14.56
C LEU A 256 -12.63 12.03 15.62
N LEU A 257 -13.02 12.26 16.87
CA LEU A 257 -12.74 11.33 17.98
C LEU A 257 -13.81 10.23 18.14
N GLY A 258 -13.38 9.02 18.48
CA GLY A 258 -14.25 7.90 18.82
C GLY A 258 -13.59 6.52 18.68
N PRO A 259 -14.25 5.43 19.15
CA PRO A 259 -13.71 4.06 19.10
C PRO A 259 -13.33 3.55 17.71
N ALA A 260 -12.62 2.42 17.67
CA ALA A 260 -12.46 1.64 16.44
C ALA A 260 -13.83 1.16 15.92
N GLY A 261 -13.98 0.99 14.60
CA GLY A 261 -15.23 0.54 13.96
C GLY A 261 -16.42 1.51 14.02
N VAL A 262 -16.36 2.60 14.79
CA VAL A 262 -17.51 3.51 15.07
C VAL A 262 -17.98 4.37 13.87
N GLY A 263 -17.33 4.21 12.71
CA GLY A 263 -17.65 4.91 11.46
C GLY A 263 -16.90 6.23 11.21
N LYS A 264 -15.73 6.46 11.83
CA LYS A 264 -14.93 7.70 11.66
C LYS A 264 -14.63 8.02 10.19
N SER A 265 -13.93 7.11 9.51
CA SER A 265 -13.51 7.29 8.10
C SER A 265 -14.70 7.28 7.12
N ARG A 266 -15.85 6.68 7.51
CA ARG A 266 -17.13 6.86 6.78
C ARG A 266 -17.63 8.31 6.90
N LEU A 267 -17.66 8.88 8.11
CA LEU A 267 -18.10 10.26 8.31
C LEU A 267 -17.19 11.24 7.54
N ALA A 268 -15.87 11.05 7.59
CA ALA A 268 -14.92 11.81 6.79
C ALA A 268 -15.17 11.65 5.28
N SER A 269 -15.47 10.42 4.81
CA SER A 269 -15.76 10.16 3.40
C SER A 269 -17.11 10.69 2.92
N GLU A 270 -18.16 10.69 3.76
CA GLU A 270 -19.43 11.37 3.43
C GLU A 270 -19.23 12.89 3.36
N PHE A 271 -18.41 13.46 4.23
CA PHE A 271 -18.05 14.87 4.19
C PHE A 271 -17.28 15.22 2.92
N LEU A 272 -16.20 14.48 2.62
CA LEU A 272 -15.38 14.66 1.40
C LEU A 272 -16.13 14.34 0.09
N ALA A 273 -17.29 13.70 0.14
CA ALA A 273 -18.19 13.49 -1.00
C ALA A 273 -19.32 14.54 -1.09
N ALA A 274 -19.46 15.42 -0.09
CA ALA A 274 -20.45 16.49 -0.02
C ALA A 274 -19.85 17.90 -0.16
N VAL A 275 -18.51 18.02 -0.14
CA VAL A 275 -17.81 19.26 -0.51
C VAL A 275 -17.66 19.34 -2.04
N GLU A 276 -18.11 20.44 -2.62
CA GLU A 276 -17.98 20.73 -4.06
C GLU A 276 -16.82 21.70 -4.31
N ASP A 277 -16.20 21.62 -5.50
CA ASP A 277 -15.10 22.46 -6.00
C ASP A 277 -13.90 22.65 -5.04
N ALA A 278 -13.53 21.59 -4.31
CA ALA A 278 -12.46 21.61 -3.31
C ALA A 278 -11.19 20.88 -3.78
N THR A 279 -10.01 21.40 -3.39
CA THR A 279 -8.80 20.60 -3.30
C THR A 279 -8.91 19.69 -2.07
N VAL A 280 -8.65 18.39 -2.24
CA VAL A 280 -8.65 17.43 -1.14
C VAL A 280 -7.30 16.73 -1.10
N LEU A 281 -6.55 16.95 -0.02
CA LEU A 281 -5.27 16.30 0.26
C LEU A 281 -5.43 15.35 1.45
N ARG A 282 -4.71 14.22 1.42
CA ARG A 282 -4.74 13.21 2.49
C ARG A 282 -3.35 12.89 3.02
N GLY A 283 -3.25 12.64 4.33
CA GLY A 283 -2.04 12.12 4.97
C GLY A 283 -2.39 11.09 6.03
N ARG A 284 -1.53 10.11 6.25
CA ARG A 284 -1.75 9.04 7.22
C ARG A 284 -0.62 8.97 8.24
N CYS A 285 -0.95 8.94 9.53
CA CYS A 285 0.04 8.64 10.56
C CYS A 285 0.37 7.13 10.55
N LEU A 286 1.62 6.80 10.26
CA LEU A 286 2.14 5.43 10.30
C LEU A 286 2.60 5.09 11.73
N SER A 287 2.54 3.80 12.09
CA SER A 287 2.91 3.30 13.42
C SER A 287 4.37 2.81 13.54
N TYR A 288 5.17 2.94 12.48
CA TYR A 288 6.57 2.52 12.44
C TYR A 288 7.35 3.22 11.31
N GLY A 289 8.65 3.45 11.54
CA GLY A 289 9.61 4.02 10.58
C GLY A 289 10.54 5.05 11.24
N GLU A 290 11.69 5.32 10.63
CA GLU A 290 12.55 6.45 11.01
C GLU A 290 12.14 7.71 10.24
N GLY A 291 12.13 8.87 10.89
CA GLY A 291 11.77 10.16 10.26
C GLY A 291 10.27 10.36 9.99
N ILE A 292 9.39 9.54 10.56
CA ILE A 292 7.95 9.55 10.24
C ILE A 292 7.16 10.73 10.80
N THR A 293 7.73 11.57 11.67
CA THR A 293 7.11 12.74 12.32
C THR A 293 6.17 13.51 11.38
N TYR A 294 6.69 13.93 10.22
CA TYR A 294 5.95 14.71 9.22
C TYR A 294 5.49 13.90 8.01
N TRP A 295 5.51 12.56 8.07
CA TRP A 295 5.04 11.70 6.98
C TRP A 295 3.61 12.03 6.47
N PRO A 296 2.61 12.34 7.33
CA PRO A 296 1.28 12.71 6.85
C PRO A 296 1.31 14.00 6.01
N VAL A 297 2.20 14.94 6.34
CA VAL A 297 2.39 16.17 5.58
C VAL A 297 3.10 15.86 4.25
N ALA A 298 4.13 15.01 4.27
CA ALA A 298 4.84 14.57 3.08
C ALA A 298 3.94 13.87 2.05
N GLU A 299 2.97 13.06 2.49
CA GLU A 299 1.96 12.45 1.61
C GLU A 299 1.04 13.49 0.95
N MET A 300 0.59 14.51 1.72
CA MET A 300 -0.20 15.61 1.15
C MET A 300 0.60 16.45 0.15
N LEU A 301 1.87 16.74 0.45
CA LEU A 301 2.76 17.46 -0.47
C LEU A 301 2.95 16.69 -1.77
N LYS A 302 3.16 15.37 -1.72
CA LYS A 302 3.25 14.50 -2.91
C LYS A 302 1.96 14.49 -3.74
N GLN A 303 0.79 14.60 -3.11
CA GLN A 303 -0.50 14.74 -3.82
C GLN A 303 -0.68 16.11 -4.48
N LEU A 304 -0.25 17.19 -3.83
CA LEU A 304 -0.40 18.56 -4.35
C LEU A 304 0.61 18.86 -5.48
N LEU A 305 1.86 18.43 -5.29
CA LEU A 305 2.99 18.78 -6.15
C LEU A 305 3.27 17.73 -7.25
N GLY A 306 2.82 16.48 -7.07
CA GLY A 306 2.97 15.41 -8.05
C GLY A 306 4.42 14.95 -8.25
N VAL A 307 4.70 14.42 -9.45
CA VAL A 307 6.00 13.81 -9.79
C VAL A 307 7.10 14.87 -10.01
N GLU A 308 6.74 16.05 -10.54
CA GLU A 308 7.67 17.15 -10.82
C GLU A 308 7.67 18.17 -9.67
N ALA A 309 7.75 17.69 -8.43
CA ALA A 309 7.46 18.50 -7.25
C ALA A 309 8.30 19.79 -7.16
N GLN A 310 9.58 19.74 -7.53
CA GLN A 310 10.47 20.91 -7.52
C GLN A 310 10.10 21.96 -8.59
N ALA A 311 9.57 21.54 -9.75
CA ALA A 311 9.07 22.44 -10.77
C ALA A 311 7.76 23.10 -10.31
N ARG A 312 6.86 22.34 -9.69
CA ARG A 312 5.64 22.86 -9.07
C ARG A 312 5.92 23.82 -7.93
N LEU A 313 6.88 23.54 -7.04
CA LEU A 313 7.27 24.46 -5.96
C LEU A 313 7.73 25.84 -6.49
N ALA A 314 8.34 25.89 -7.67
CA ALA A 314 8.73 27.13 -8.33
C ALA A 314 7.57 27.93 -8.98
N GLU A 315 6.37 27.35 -9.07
CA GLU A 315 5.15 28.08 -9.45
C GLU A 315 4.54 28.86 -8.28
N PHE A 316 4.82 28.45 -7.04
CA PHE A 316 4.41 29.16 -5.83
C PHE A 316 5.41 30.30 -5.53
N ALA A 317 4.91 31.43 -5.03
CA ALA A 317 5.71 32.62 -4.74
C ALA A 317 6.49 32.52 -3.41
N LEU A 318 7.18 31.40 -3.22
CA LEU A 318 7.89 31.03 -1.99
C LEU A 318 9.32 31.58 -1.93
N ALA A 319 9.82 31.81 -0.72
CA ALA A 319 11.22 32.12 -0.46
C ALA A 319 12.09 30.86 -0.55
N GLN A 320 13.39 31.03 -0.85
CA GLN A 320 14.33 29.91 -0.98
C GLN A 320 14.41 29.00 0.27
N ALA A 321 14.23 29.58 1.47
CA ALA A 321 14.18 28.81 2.72
C ALA A 321 12.91 27.96 2.84
N GLU A 322 11.76 28.47 2.36
CA GLU A 322 10.49 27.75 2.37
C GLU A 322 10.52 26.56 1.39
N VAL A 323 11.14 26.74 0.21
CA VAL A 323 11.38 25.64 -0.75
C VAL A 323 12.30 24.56 -0.15
N VAL A 324 13.38 24.94 0.53
CA VAL A 324 14.27 23.97 1.22
C VAL A 324 13.54 23.22 2.33
N ALA A 325 12.72 23.90 3.12
CA ALA A 325 11.93 23.27 4.18
C ALA A 325 10.89 22.27 3.64
N LEU A 326 10.28 22.54 2.48
CA LEU A 326 9.36 21.62 1.81
C LEU A 326 10.10 20.45 1.15
N GLY A 327 11.28 20.67 0.56
CA GLY A 327 12.16 19.61 0.05
C GLY A 327 12.60 18.63 1.13
N ALA A 328 12.86 19.12 2.35
CA ALA A 328 13.15 18.29 3.52
C ALA A 328 12.02 17.31 3.86
N LEU A 329 10.76 17.75 3.76
CA LEU A 329 9.59 16.88 3.96
C LEU A 329 9.40 15.85 2.83
N LEU A 330 9.88 16.16 1.62
CA LEU A 330 9.78 15.24 0.48
C LEU A 330 10.88 14.16 0.47
N GLY A 331 11.95 14.35 1.25
CA GLY A 331 13.08 13.41 1.37
C GLY A 331 14.30 13.76 0.50
N GLU A 332 14.45 15.03 0.11
CA GLU A 332 15.65 15.53 -0.57
C GLU A 332 16.81 15.78 0.43
N GLU A 333 18.04 16.02 -0.07
CA GLU A 333 19.20 16.35 0.77
C GLU A 333 19.06 17.76 1.38
N ALA A 334 18.31 17.84 2.49
CA ALA A 334 18.04 19.09 3.17
C ALA A 334 19.19 19.62 4.01
N GLY A 335 19.32 20.95 4.05
CA GLY A 335 20.06 21.62 5.12
C GLY A 335 19.33 21.52 6.46
N LEU A 336 20.03 21.83 7.55
CA LEU A 336 19.42 21.94 8.88
C LEU A 336 18.27 22.95 8.84
N THR A 337 17.04 22.46 9.02
CA THR A 337 15.80 23.23 8.98
C THR A 337 15.05 23.04 10.29
N SER A 338 14.50 24.11 10.85
CA SER A 338 13.75 24.08 12.11
C SER A 338 12.27 23.72 11.92
N THR A 339 11.61 23.26 12.99
CA THR A 339 10.15 23.03 13.03
C THR A 339 9.36 24.30 12.67
N GLU A 340 9.83 25.48 13.09
CA GLU A 340 9.17 26.76 12.78
C GLU A 340 9.23 27.09 11.29
N GLU A 341 10.39 26.89 10.63
CA GLU A 341 10.55 27.07 9.19
C GLU A 341 9.69 26.07 8.39
N ILE A 342 9.61 24.82 8.84
CA ILE A 342 8.75 23.78 8.23
C ILE A 342 7.27 24.17 8.36
N ALA A 343 6.80 24.53 9.56
CA ALA A 343 5.41 24.91 9.78
C ALA A 343 5.01 26.16 8.98
N TRP A 344 5.90 27.16 8.91
CA TRP A 344 5.70 28.36 8.11
C TRP A 344 5.66 28.08 6.60
N ALA A 345 6.57 27.25 6.08
CA ALA A 345 6.61 26.90 4.66
C ALA A 345 5.38 26.09 4.22
N VAL A 346 4.97 25.11 5.05
CA VAL A 346 3.73 24.34 4.81
C VAL A 346 2.51 25.26 4.85
N ARG A 347 2.44 26.18 5.83
CA ARG A 347 1.38 27.20 5.88
C ARG A 347 1.31 28.02 4.59
N LYS A 348 2.45 28.59 4.13
CA LYS A 348 2.49 29.45 2.94
C LYS A 348 2.07 28.74 1.65
N LEU A 349 2.41 27.46 1.52
CA LEU A 349 1.98 26.63 0.41
C LEU A 349 0.46 26.39 0.44
N LEU A 350 -0.08 26.02 1.60
CA LEU A 350 -1.51 25.75 1.78
C LEU A 350 -2.38 27.01 1.62
N GLU A 351 -1.95 28.16 2.15
CA GLU A 351 -2.58 29.47 1.93
C GLU A 351 -2.65 29.83 0.43
N THR A 352 -1.61 29.50 -0.33
CA THR A 352 -1.52 29.84 -1.76
C THR A 352 -2.42 28.97 -2.63
N GLU A 353 -2.51 27.66 -2.36
CA GLU A 353 -3.50 26.77 -3.02
C GLU A 353 -4.93 27.20 -2.65
N ALA A 354 -5.20 27.42 -1.35
CA ALA A 354 -6.51 27.80 -0.82
C ALA A 354 -7.02 29.19 -1.30
N ALA A 355 -6.12 30.06 -1.77
CA ALA A 355 -6.49 31.34 -2.37
C ALA A 355 -7.31 31.16 -3.66
N THR A 356 -7.09 30.06 -4.40
CA THR A 356 -7.75 29.78 -5.70
C THR A 356 -9.11 29.10 -5.54
N ARG A 357 -9.20 28.11 -4.65
CA ARG A 357 -10.40 27.32 -4.34
C ARG A 357 -10.30 26.73 -2.93
N PRO A 358 -11.42 26.39 -2.27
CA PRO A 358 -11.41 25.77 -0.94
C PRO A 358 -10.52 24.51 -0.85
N LEU A 359 -9.82 24.35 0.28
CA LEU A 359 -8.85 23.28 0.52
C LEU A 359 -9.22 22.48 1.77
N VAL A 360 -9.21 21.14 1.67
CA VAL A 360 -9.43 20.21 2.78
C VAL A 360 -8.21 19.30 2.93
N CYS A 361 -7.59 19.35 4.11
CA CYS A 361 -6.51 18.47 4.52
C CYS A 361 -7.07 17.41 5.49
N LEU A 362 -7.14 16.14 5.07
CA LEU A 362 -7.58 15.04 5.93
C LEU A 362 -6.37 14.24 6.43
N PHE A 363 -6.15 14.26 7.74
CA PHE A 363 -5.20 13.39 8.41
C PHE A 363 -5.94 12.18 9.02
N ASP A 364 -5.63 10.99 8.53
CA ASP A 364 -6.16 9.72 9.03
C ASP A 364 -5.16 9.03 9.98
N ASP A 365 -5.67 8.12 10.82
CA ASP A 365 -4.91 7.38 11.83
C ASP A 365 -4.12 8.23 12.85
N VAL A 366 -4.51 9.49 13.07
CA VAL A 366 -3.86 10.47 13.98
C VAL A 366 -3.50 10.00 15.39
N HIS A 367 -4.06 8.91 15.90
CA HIS A 367 -3.60 8.25 17.14
C HIS A 367 -2.14 7.73 17.11
N TRP A 368 -1.49 7.70 15.95
CA TRP A 368 -0.05 7.42 15.80
C TRP A 368 0.79 8.67 15.52
N GLY A 369 0.20 9.87 15.49
CA GLY A 369 0.93 11.12 15.25
C GLY A 369 1.80 11.54 16.42
N GLU A 370 2.92 12.21 16.12
CA GLU A 370 3.83 12.80 17.11
C GLU A 370 3.39 14.23 17.50
N GLU A 371 3.80 14.69 18.69
CA GLU A 371 3.44 16.01 19.25
C GLU A 371 3.81 17.16 18.29
N THR A 372 5.02 17.13 17.75
CA THR A 372 5.54 18.05 16.72
C THR A 372 4.74 18.11 15.43
N PHE A 373 3.99 17.06 15.08
CA PHE A 373 3.07 17.08 13.94
C PHE A 373 1.75 17.77 14.30
N PHE A 374 1.24 17.58 15.52
CA PHE A 374 0.07 18.32 15.99
C PHE A 374 0.38 19.81 16.15
N ASP A 375 1.56 20.16 16.68
CA ASP A 375 2.06 21.55 16.76
C ASP A 375 2.00 22.24 15.38
N LEU A 376 2.44 21.54 14.33
CA LEU A 376 2.38 22.05 12.95
C LEU A 376 0.94 22.24 12.46
N VAL A 377 0.04 21.29 12.73
CA VAL A 377 -1.37 21.37 12.32
C VAL A 377 -2.11 22.49 13.06
N GLU A 378 -1.85 22.68 14.35
CA GLU A 378 -2.42 23.77 15.15
C GLU A 378 -1.83 25.13 14.74
N HIS A 379 -0.52 25.23 14.48
CA HIS A 379 0.13 26.44 13.97
C HIS A 379 -0.43 26.90 12.61
N VAL A 380 -0.69 25.96 11.69
CA VAL A 380 -1.35 26.24 10.41
C VAL A 380 -2.80 26.69 10.63
N ALA A 381 -3.52 26.07 11.57
CA ALA A 381 -4.94 26.34 11.81
C ALA A 381 -5.21 27.68 12.51
N ASP A 382 -4.46 28.02 13.55
CA ASP A 382 -4.74 29.21 14.36
C ASP A 382 -4.22 30.50 13.73
N LEU A 383 -3.01 30.51 13.17
CA LEU A 383 -2.48 31.72 12.52
C LEU A 383 -3.14 32.02 11.16
N SER A 384 -3.96 31.11 10.65
CA SER A 384 -4.86 31.31 9.50
C SER A 384 -6.30 31.71 9.93
N ARG A 385 -6.44 32.23 11.17
CA ARG A 385 -7.64 32.92 11.69
C ARG A 385 -7.37 34.40 12.03
N GLU A 386 -6.13 34.84 11.96
CA GLU A 386 -5.69 36.21 12.32
C GLU A 386 -5.40 37.12 11.11
N GLY A 387 -5.61 36.64 9.88
CA GLY A 387 -5.41 37.37 8.61
C GLY A 387 -6.62 37.26 7.68
#